data_AF-A0A965CZY3-F1
#
_entry.id   AF-A0A965CZY3-F1
#
_cell.length_a   1.000
_cell.length_b   1.000
_cell.length_c   1.000
_cell.angle_alpha   90.00
_cell.angle_beta   90.00
_cell.angle_gamma   90.00
#
_symmetry.space_group_name_H-M   'P 1'
#
loop_
_entity.id
_entity.type
_entity.pdbx_description
1 polymer ?
#
loop_
_entity_poly.entity_id
_entity_poly.type
_entity_poly.pdbx_seq_one_letter_code
_entity_poly.pdbx_strand_id
1 'polypeptide(L)'
;MQLAKTSSGRFFEDFRLGDVIAHATPRTVTQGDRALYNALYGSRFAVQSSDVFAEKIGYSAAPVDDLLVFHLVFGKTVPDISINAVANLGYANCRF
;
A
#
# COMPACT_ATOMS: atom_id res chain seq x y z
N MET A 1 23.78 18.00 19.77
CA MET A 1 23.24 18.19 18.42
C MET A 1 21.74 17.90 18.50
N GLN A 2 20.89 18.90 18.26
CA GLN A 2 19.44 18.75 18.42
C GLN A 2 18.91 17.98 17.19
N LEU A 3 18.42 16.76 17.42
CA LEU A 3 17.72 15.99 16.38
C LEU A 3 16.50 16.79 15.94
N ALA A 4 16.45 17.14 14.65
CA ALA A 4 15.29 17.78 14.05
C ALA A 4 14.04 16.94 14.33
N LYS A 5 12.93 17.60 14.68
CA LYS A 5 11.65 16.92 14.98
C LYS A 5 10.98 16.33 13.74
N THR A 6 11.45 16.70 12.56
CA THR A 6 10.97 16.24 11.26
C THR A 6 12.07 15.43 10.57
N SER A 7 11.68 14.31 9.94
CA SER A 7 12.57 13.54 9.07
C SER A 7 12.56 14.13 7.68
N SER A 8 13.73 14.34 7.08
CA SER A 8 13.88 14.70 5.66
C SER A 8 13.78 13.48 4.72
N GLY A 9 13.53 12.29 5.26
CA GLY A 9 13.72 11.03 4.54
C GLY A 9 15.20 10.74 4.27
N ARG A 10 15.45 9.72 3.44
CA ARG A 10 16.78 9.31 3.00
C ARG A 10 17.10 9.89 1.63
N PHE A 11 18.36 10.24 1.42
CA PHE A 11 18.96 10.45 0.10
C PHE A 11 19.64 9.17 -0.39
N PHE A 12 20.16 9.18 -1.62
CA PHE A 12 20.76 8.00 -2.22
C PHE A 12 21.94 7.45 -1.39
N GLU A 13 22.76 8.35 -0.86
CA GLU A 13 23.94 8.06 -0.03
C GLU A 13 23.62 7.52 1.37
N ASP A 14 22.37 7.62 1.83
CA ASP A 14 21.95 7.12 3.15
C ASP A 14 21.62 5.62 3.12
N PHE A 15 21.37 5.04 1.94
CA PHE A 15 21.02 3.64 1.80
C PHE A 15 22.24 2.72 1.85
N ARG A 16 22.07 1.56 2.50
CA ARG A 16 23.06 0.49 2.50
C ARG A 16 22.45 -0.81 2.01
N LEU A 17 23.25 -1.57 1.26
CA LEU A 17 22.84 -2.89 0.82
C LEU A 17 22.55 -3.79 2.03
N GLY A 18 21.37 -4.41 2.05
CA GLY A 18 20.92 -5.27 3.14
C GLY A 18 20.14 -4.56 4.25
N ASP A 19 19.87 -3.25 4.12
CA ASP A 19 19.03 -2.54 5.08
C ASP A 19 17.63 -3.15 5.19
N VAL A 20 17.17 -3.32 6.44
CA VAL A 20 15.79 -3.68 6.77
C VAL A 20 15.15 -2.46 7.43
N ILE A 21 14.22 -1.82 6.72
CA ILE A 21 13.56 -0.59 7.17
C ILE A 21 12.15 -0.94 7.65
N ALA A 22 11.88 -0.69 8.94
CA ALA A 22 10.54 -0.82 9.50
C ALA A 22 9.76 0.48 9.32
N HIS A 23 8.81 0.49 8.39
CA HIS A 23 8.02 1.68 8.03
C HIS A 23 6.91 1.97 9.03
N ALA A 24 6.80 3.24 9.45
CA ALA A 24 5.58 3.75 10.08
C ALA A 24 4.56 4.17 9.00
N THR A 25 3.26 4.27 9.25
CA THR A 25 2.43 3.94 10.43
C THR A 25 1.53 2.77 10.05
N PRO A 26 1.35 1.74 10.92
CA PRO A 26 0.44 0.64 10.64
C PRO A 26 -0.96 1.15 10.30
N ARG A 27 -1.65 0.46 9.38
CA ARG A 27 -2.99 0.85 8.92
C ARG A 27 -3.93 -0.34 8.97
N THR A 28 -4.94 -0.25 9.83
CA THR A 28 -6.10 -1.13 9.77
C THR A 28 -6.95 -0.77 8.54
N VAL A 29 -7.24 -1.76 7.71
CA VAL A 29 -8.13 -1.62 6.53
C VAL A 29 -9.55 -1.97 6.93
N THR A 30 -10.50 -1.16 6.47
CA THR A 30 -11.92 -1.25 6.82
C THR A 30 -12.80 -1.27 5.58
N GLN A 31 -14.10 -1.47 5.76
CA GLN A 31 -15.08 -1.31 4.67
C GLN A 31 -15.11 0.12 4.12
N GLY A 32 -14.76 1.13 4.94
CA GLY A 32 -14.68 2.53 4.50
C GLY A 32 -13.61 2.73 3.43
N ASP A 33 -12.45 2.07 3.57
CA ASP A 33 -11.38 2.13 2.56
C ASP A 33 -11.83 1.49 1.24
N ARG A 34 -12.55 0.37 1.31
CA ARG A 34 -13.13 -0.31 0.14
C ARG A 34 -14.16 0.56 -0.56
N ALA A 35 -15.07 1.17 0.20
CA ALA A 35 -16.09 2.06 -0.34
C ALA A 35 -15.47 3.28 -1.03
N LEU A 36 -14.48 3.92 -0.39
CA LEU A 36 -13.77 5.06 -0.97
C LEU A 36 -13.02 4.68 -2.24
N TYR A 37 -12.27 3.57 -2.23
CA TYR A 37 -11.55 3.10 -3.41
C TYR A 37 -12.50 2.80 -4.56
N ASN A 38 -13.63 2.15 -4.28
CA ASN A 38 -14.65 1.90 -5.30
C ASN A 38 -15.27 3.20 -5.83
N ALA A 39 -15.48 4.22 -4.99
CA ALA A 39 -15.98 5.51 -5.44
C ALA A 39 -14.98 6.27 -6.34
N LEU A 40 -13.67 6.09 -6.09
CA LEU A 40 -12.61 6.73 -6.88
C LEU A 40 -12.37 6.05 -8.23
N TYR A 41 -12.41 4.72 -8.28
CA TYR A 41 -12.00 3.94 -9.46
C TYR A 41 -13.14 3.18 -10.15
N GLY A 42 -14.31 3.04 -9.51
CA GLY A 42 -15.50 2.42 -10.11
C GLY A 42 -15.33 0.94 -10.47
N SER A 43 -14.56 0.18 -9.67
CA SER A 43 -14.33 -1.24 -9.92
C SER A 43 -15.64 -2.03 -9.87
N ARG A 44 -15.80 -3.00 -10.78
CA ARG A 44 -16.99 -3.86 -10.88
C ARG A 44 -16.65 -5.35 -10.83
N PHE A 45 -15.46 -5.70 -10.36
CA PHE A 45 -15.08 -7.11 -10.20
C PHE A 45 -15.92 -7.77 -9.11
N ALA A 46 -16.63 -8.83 -9.48
CA ALA A 46 -17.70 -9.41 -8.65
C ALA A 46 -17.21 -9.88 -7.27
N VAL A 47 -16.01 -10.46 -7.19
CA VAL A 47 -15.47 -11.01 -5.94
C VAL A 47 -15.22 -9.93 -4.88
N GLN A 48 -14.75 -8.74 -5.26
CA GLN A 48 -14.55 -7.64 -4.31
C GLN A 48 -15.84 -6.82 -4.05
N SER A 49 -16.81 -6.87 -4.96
CA SER A 49 -18.05 -6.09 -4.88
C SER A 49 -19.18 -6.75 -4.10
N SER A 50 -19.19 -8.08 -3.93
CA SER A 50 -20.32 -8.80 -3.32
C SER A 50 -19.85 -9.92 -2.41
N ASP A 51 -20.20 -9.83 -1.12
CA ASP A 51 -19.96 -10.91 -0.15
C ASP A 51 -20.64 -12.21 -0.60
N VAL A 52 -21.89 -12.14 -1.07
CA VAL A 52 -22.64 -13.30 -1.60
C VAL A 52 -21.92 -13.98 -2.76
N PHE A 53 -21.31 -13.21 -3.67
CA PHE A 53 -20.53 -13.79 -4.75
C PHE A 53 -19.23 -14.42 -4.24
N ALA A 54 -18.51 -13.72 -3.37
CA ALA A 54 -17.24 -14.17 -2.82
C ALA A 54 -17.37 -15.48 -2.02
N GLU A 55 -18.44 -15.59 -1.22
CA GLU A 55 -18.78 -16.79 -0.47
C GLU A 55 -19.03 -18.00 -1.38
N LYS A 56 -19.72 -17.79 -2.51
CA LYS A 56 -19.97 -18.85 -3.50
C LYS A 56 -18.72 -19.41 -4.15
N ILE A 57 -17.62 -18.66 -4.13
CA ILE A 57 -16.33 -19.09 -4.68
C ILE A 57 -15.28 -19.39 -3.59
N GLY A 58 -15.71 -19.51 -2.32
CA GLY A 58 -14.88 -20.04 -1.23
C GLY A 58 -14.19 -19.00 -0.35
N TYR A 59 -14.46 -17.71 -0.51
CA TYR A 59 -14.01 -16.70 0.46
C TYR A 59 -14.97 -16.63 1.66
N SER A 60 -14.48 -16.17 2.82
CA SER A 60 -15.34 -15.93 3.98
C SER A 60 -16.20 -14.67 3.85
N ALA A 61 -15.76 -13.72 3.04
CA ALA A 61 -16.42 -12.46 2.68
C ALA A 61 -15.68 -11.89 1.44
N ALA A 62 -16.22 -10.86 0.79
CA ALA A 62 -15.54 -10.22 -0.31
C ALA A 62 -14.18 -9.66 0.16
N PRO A 63 -13.06 -10.02 -0.50
CA PRO A 63 -11.73 -9.52 -0.13
C PRO A 63 -11.57 -8.03 -0.45
N VAL A 64 -10.51 -7.44 0.09
CA VAL A 64 -10.06 -6.10 -0.31
C VAL A 64 -9.54 -6.16 -1.75
N ASP A 65 -9.70 -5.07 -2.50
CA ASP A 65 -9.15 -4.95 -3.84
C ASP A 65 -7.61 -5.02 -3.83
N ASP A 66 -7.03 -5.84 -4.71
CA ASP A 66 -5.59 -6.11 -4.76
C ASP A 66 -4.79 -4.82 -4.97
N LEU A 67 -5.29 -3.90 -5.80
CA LEU A 67 -4.61 -2.62 -6.04
C LEU A 67 -4.80 -1.66 -4.87
N LEU A 68 -5.90 -1.73 -4.12
CA LEU A 68 -6.00 -1.00 -2.85
C LEU A 68 -4.93 -1.50 -1.86
N VAL A 69 -4.72 -2.81 -1.75
CA VAL A 69 -3.64 -3.38 -0.92
C VAL A 69 -2.27 -2.90 -1.40
N PHE A 70 -2.01 -2.95 -2.71
CA PHE A 70 -0.76 -2.49 -3.30
C PHE A 70 -0.48 -1.01 -2.99
N HIS A 71 -1.45 -0.12 -3.24
CA HIS A 71 -1.30 1.31 -2.97
C HIS A 71 -1.12 1.61 -1.48
N LEU A 72 -1.77 0.87 -0.59
CA LEU A 72 -1.58 1.01 0.85
C LEU A 72 -0.16 0.64 1.26
N VAL A 73 0.34 -0.52 0.84
CA VAL A 73 1.70 -0.99 1.18
C VAL A 73 2.74 -0.06 0.57
N PHE A 74 2.63 0.24 -0.72
CA PHE A 74 3.53 1.16 -1.41
C PHE A 74 3.54 2.55 -0.75
N GLY A 75 2.38 3.07 -0.38
CA GLY A 75 2.27 4.34 0.34
C GLY A 75 3.01 4.37 1.69
N LYS A 76 3.15 3.22 2.37
CA LYS A 76 3.92 3.14 3.63
C LYS A 76 5.41 3.30 3.42
N THR A 77 5.94 2.89 2.27
CA THR A 77 7.38 2.96 2.01
C THR A 77 7.82 4.35 1.58
N VAL A 78 6.90 5.18 1.07
CA VAL A 78 7.23 6.49 0.48
C VAL A 78 8.10 7.39 1.37
N PRO A 79 7.77 7.63 2.66
CA PRO A 79 8.56 8.53 3.50
C PRO A 79 10.03 8.10 3.67
N ASP A 80 10.27 6.79 3.63
CA ASP A 80 11.58 6.20 3.89
C ASP A 80 12.39 5.89 2.63
N ILE A 81 11.70 5.62 1.52
CA ILE A 81 12.30 5.12 0.28
C ILE A 81 12.32 6.18 -0.81
N SER A 82 11.22 6.89 -1.03
CA SER A 82 11.01 7.63 -2.28
C SER A 82 10.57 9.08 -2.12
N ILE A 83 10.53 9.62 -0.89
CA ILE A 83 10.19 11.03 -0.66
C ILE A 83 11.16 11.98 -1.41
N ASN A 84 12.42 11.57 -1.59
CA ASN A 84 13.45 12.29 -2.32
C ASN A 84 13.77 11.65 -3.69
N ALA A 85 12.97 10.69 -4.16
CA ALA A 85 13.19 10.06 -5.46
C ALA A 85 12.70 10.97 -6.60
N VAL A 86 13.41 10.97 -7.72
CA VAL A 86 12.99 11.68 -8.94
C VAL A 86 11.80 10.98 -9.60
N ALA A 87 11.84 9.64 -9.67
CA ALA A 87 10.79 8.81 -10.26
C ALA A 87 10.89 7.36 -9.77
N ASN A 88 9.77 6.64 -9.84
CA ASN A 88 9.76 5.18 -9.79
C ASN A 88 9.99 4.63 -11.20
N LEU A 89 10.99 3.76 -11.39
CA LEU A 89 11.37 3.26 -12.72
C LEU A 89 10.68 1.97 -13.14
N GLY A 90 10.01 1.26 -12.23
CA GLY A 90 9.27 0.05 -12.56
C GLY A 90 8.86 -0.78 -11.36
N TYR A 91 8.14 -1.86 -11.63
CA TYR A 91 7.75 -2.89 -10.68
C TYR A 91 8.02 -4.26 -11.31
N ALA A 92 8.36 -5.26 -10.50
CA ALA A 92 8.56 -6.63 -10.96
C ALA A 92 8.12 -7.62 -9.88
N ASN A 93 7.71 -8.83 -10.29
CA ASN A 93 7.36 -9.93 -9.40
C ASN A 93 6.29 -9.60 -8.34
N CYS A 94 5.31 -8.75 -8.68
CA CYS A 94 4.16 -8.49 -7.83
C CYS A 94 3.31 -9.76 -7.69
N ARG A 95 3.20 -10.28 -6.47
CA ARG A 95 2.38 -11.45 -6.12
C ARG A 95 1.53 -11.10 -4.90
N PHE A 96 0.24 -11.44 -4.98
CA PHE A 96 -0.74 -11.32 -3.90
C PHE A 96 -0.99 -12.68 -3.26
#